data_AF-A0A428US86-F1
#
_entry.id   AF-A0A428US86-F1
#
_cell.length_a   1.000
_cell.length_b   1.000
_cell.length_c   1.000
_cell.angle_alpha   90.00
_cell.angle_beta   90.00
_cell.angle_gamma   90.00
#
_symmetry.space_group_name_H-M   'P 1'
#
loop_
_entity.id
_entity.type
_entity.pdbx_description
1 polymer ?
#
loop_
_entity_poly.entity_id
_entity_poly.type
_entity_poly.pdbx_seq_one_letter_code
_entity_poly.pdbx_strand_id
1 'polypeptide(L)'
;MRGALNPAWRSAYLHLMATGVNIDTETLSPQNALAAAAAWAEENKEAVWREWAPDTGAYINEANPFARNFQQDFYGDNYDRLLRVKEKYDPTAMDFSVGCDET
;
A
#
# COMPACT_ATOMS: atom_id res chain seq x y z
N MET A 1 -0.62 3.76 26.17
CA MET A 1 -1.04 4.28 24.85
C MET A 1 -0.55 3.31 23.78
N ARG A 2 -1.43 2.83 22.89
CA ARG A 2 -1.02 2.08 21.69
C ARG A 2 -0.85 3.08 20.54
N GLY A 3 0.28 3.05 19.85
CA GLY A 3 0.56 3.92 18.69
C GLY A 3 -0.26 3.54 17.45
N ALA A 4 -0.06 4.25 16.34
CA ALA A 4 -0.79 4.07 15.09
C ALA A 4 -0.26 2.95 14.18
N LEU A 5 0.71 2.16 14.65
CA LEU A 5 1.31 1.08 13.87
C LEU A 5 0.25 0.03 13.50
N ASN A 6 0.25 -0.45 12.25
CA ASN A 6 -0.62 -1.53 11.81
C ASN A 6 -0.53 -2.71 12.81
N PRO A 7 -1.67 -3.22 13.34
CA PRO A 7 -1.67 -4.28 14.35
C PRO A 7 -0.90 -5.55 13.95
N ALA A 8 -0.82 -5.85 12.65
CA ALA A 8 -0.08 -6.99 12.11
C ALA A 8 1.38 -7.04 12.57
N TRP A 9 2.01 -5.88 12.82
CA TRP A 9 3.37 -5.80 13.36
C TRP A 9 3.56 -6.43 14.75
N ARG A 10 2.48 -6.68 15.50
CA ARG A 10 2.56 -7.28 16.85
C ARG A 10 2.63 -8.80 16.82
N SER A 11 2.18 -9.42 15.74
CA SER A 11 2.18 -10.87 15.53
C SER A 11 3.11 -11.31 14.40
N ALA A 12 3.55 -10.39 13.55
CA ALA A 12 4.49 -10.67 12.47
C ALA A 12 5.82 -11.21 13.02
N TYR A 13 6.20 -12.41 12.55
CA TYR A 13 7.49 -13.01 12.86
C TYR A 13 8.58 -12.63 11.83
N LEU A 14 8.18 -12.39 10.58
CA LEU A 14 9.06 -12.03 9.47
C LEU A 14 8.48 -10.84 8.69
N HIS A 15 9.37 -9.96 8.25
CA HIS A 15 9.09 -8.94 7.22
C HIS A 15 9.84 -9.36 5.95
N LEU A 16 9.10 -9.56 4.85
CA LEU A 16 9.64 -10.06 3.59
C LEU A 16 9.24 -9.13 2.46
N MET A 17 10.17 -8.90 1.53
CA MET A 17 9.94 -8.09 0.34
C MET A 17 10.10 -8.94 -0.92
N ALA A 18 9.12 -8.86 -1.82
CA ALA A 18 9.16 -9.48 -3.15
C ALA A 18 9.41 -8.43 -4.24
N THR A 19 10.66 -8.02 -4.42
CA THR A 19 11.03 -6.92 -5.33
C THR A 19 11.11 -7.36 -6.80
N GLY A 20 11.12 -6.37 -7.71
CA GLY A 20 11.35 -6.55 -9.14
C GLY A 20 10.08 -6.68 -9.97
N VAL A 21 9.99 -5.92 -11.04
CA VAL A 21 8.95 -6.00 -12.08
C VAL A 21 9.60 -5.74 -13.41
N ASN A 22 9.05 -6.29 -14.49
CA ASN A 22 9.48 -5.92 -15.83
C ASN A 22 8.87 -4.56 -16.18
N ILE A 23 9.71 -3.61 -16.60
CA ILE A 23 9.29 -2.29 -17.08
C ILE A 23 9.61 -2.24 -18.57
N ASP A 24 8.57 -2.20 -19.41
CA ASP A 24 8.74 -2.07 -20.85
C ASP A 24 9.04 -0.61 -21.22
N THR A 25 10.32 -0.30 -21.33
CA THR A 25 10.81 1.03 -21.72
C THR A 25 10.98 1.20 -23.23
N GLU A 26 10.74 0.15 -24.02
CA GLU A 26 11.00 0.15 -25.47
C GLU A 26 9.72 0.42 -26.26
N THR A 27 8.58 -0.12 -25.81
CA THR A 27 7.31 -0.04 -26.54
C THR A 27 6.28 0.89 -25.90
N LEU A 28 6.42 1.21 -24.61
CA LEU A 28 5.48 2.03 -23.86
C LEU A 28 6.07 3.40 -23.49
N SER A 29 5.19 4.39 -23.32
CA SER A 29 5.58 5.64 -22.67
C SER A 29 5.97 5.37 -21.21
N PRO A 30 6.86 6.17 -20.60
CA PRO A 30 7.27 5.94 -19.21
C PRO A 30 6.10 5.81 -18.22
N GLN A 31 5.06 6.63 -18.39
CA GLN A 31 3.86 6.56 -17.54
C GLN A 31 3.10 5.23 -17.72
N ASN A 32 2.90 4.78 -18.96
CA ASN A 32 2.20 3.53 -19.23
C ASN A 32 3.02 2.31 -18.80
N ALA A 33 4.34 2.36 -18.95
CA ALA A 33 5.25 1.30 -18.49
C ALA A 33 5.18 1.12 -16.97
N LEU A 34 5.20 2.22 -16.21
CA LEU A 34 5.07 2.19 -14.75
C LEU A 34 3.69 1.72 -14.30
N ALA A 35 2.62 2.22 -14.93
CA ALA A 35 1.26 1.80 -14.62
C ALA A 35 1.05 0.30 -14.88
N ALA A 36 1.55 -0.21 -16.01
CA ALA A 36 1.48 -1.64 -16.34
C ALA A 36 2.27 -2.50 -15.35
N ALA A 37 3.47 -2.05 -14.97
CA ALA A 37 4.30 -2.77 -14.00
C ALA A 37 3.67 -2.79 -12.59
N ALA A 38 3.06 -1.68 -12.16
CA ALA A 38 2.35 -1.59 -10.90
C ALA A 38 1.09 -2.46 -10.88
N ALA A 39 0.30 -2.46 -11.96
CA ALA A 39 -0.86 -3.34 -12.11
C ALA A 39 -0.47 -4.81 -12.07
N TRP A 40 0.63 -5.17 -12.76
CA TRP A 40 1.14 -6.54 -12.74
C TRP A 40 1.57 -6.97 -11.32
N ALA A 41 2.25 -6.10 -10.56
CA ALA A 41 2.62 -6.40 -9.18
C ALA A 41 1.41 -6.63 -8.28
N GLU A 42 0.41 -5.75 -8.39
CA GLU A 42 -0.86 -5.83 -7.67
C GLU A 42 -1.63 -7.13 -7.97
N GLU A 43 -1.68 -7.54 -9.24
CA GLU A 43 -2.43 -8.74 -9.68
C GLU A 43 -1.70 -10.06 -9.43
N ASN A 44 -0.36 -10.06 -9.41
CA ASN A 44 0.42 -11.30 -9.36
C ASN A 44 1.15 -11.48 -8.02
N LYS A 45 1.87 -10.47 -7.54
CA LYS A 45 2.68 -10.60 -6.33
C LYS A 45 1.86 -10.33 -5.08
N GLU A 46 1.16 -9.22 -5.05
CA GLU A 46 0.42 -8.79 -3.87
C GLU A 46 -0.80 -9.67 -3.63
N ALA A 47 -1.48 -10.11 -4.71
CA ALA A 47 -2.53 -11.12 -4.63
C ALA A 47 -2.06 -12.41 -3.92
N VAL A 48 -0.88 -12.93 -4.28
CA VAL A 48 -0.30 -14.13 -3.64
C VAL A 48 -0.01 -13.90 -2.16
N TRP A 49 0.53 -12.73 -1.79
CA TRP A 49 0.81 -12.42 -0.38
C TRP A 49 -0.47 -12.31 0.45
N ARG A 50 -1.52 -11.68 -0.10
CA ARG A 50 -2.83 -11.59 0.55
C ARG A 50 -3.49 -12.96 0.70
N GLU A 51 -3.28 -13.89 -0.23
CA GLU A 51 -3.73 -15.28 -0.09
C GLU A 51 -2.94 -16.04 0.98
N TRP A 52 -1.62 -15.86 1.02
CA TRP A 52 -0.74 -16.64 1.90
C TRP A 52 -0.76 -16.15 3.35
N ALA A 53 -0.97 -14.86 3.57
CA ALA A 53 -0.97 -14.23 4.88
C ALA A 53 -2.14 -13.22 5.03
N PRO A 54 -3.39 -13.69 4.97
CA PRO A 54 -4.58 -12.83 4.86
C PRO A 54 -4.81 -11.93 6.07
N ASP A 55 -4.34 -12.34 7.26
CA ASP A 55 -4.51 -11.59 8.51
C ASP A 55 -3.31 -10.67 8.83
N THR A 56 -2.50 -10.32 7.83
CA THR A 56 -1.30 -9.49 7.99
C THR A 56 -1.42 -8.15 7.25
N GLY A 57 -0.32 -7.62 6.72
CA GLY A 57 -0.27 -6.34 6.03
C GLY A 57 1.05 -6.12 5.30
N ALA A 58 1.17 -4.97 4.67
CA ALA A 58 2.34 -4.51 3.94
C ALA A 58 2.94 -3.25 4.59
N TYR A 59 4.25 -3.10 4.46
CA TYR A 59 4.93 -1.92 4.96
C TYR A 59 4.87 -0.79 3.93
N ILE A 60 4.09 0.26 4.24
CA ILE A 60 3.82 1.39 3.34
C ILE A 60 5.07 2.02 2.71
N ASN A 61 6.19 2.10 3.43
CA ASN A 61 7.40 2.75 2.93
C ASN A 61 8.15 1.93 1.86
N GLU A 62 7.79 0.66 1.66
CA GLU A 62 8.44 -0.27 0.73
C GLU A 62 7.43 -0.97 -0.20
N ALA A 63 6.21 -0.43 -0.30
CA ALA A 63 5.10 -1.03 -1.04
C ALA A 63 4.87 -0.38 -2.41
N ASN A 64 4.07 -1.05 -3.23
CA ASN A 64 3.54 -0.49 -4.46
C ASN A 64 2.62 0.70 -4.13
N PRO A 65 2.91 1.91 -4.61
CA PRO A 65 2.08 3.07 -4.33
C PRO A 65 0.67 2.92 -4.93
N PHE A 66 0.50 2.10 -5.97
CA PHE A 66 -0.79 1.89 -6.63
C PHE A 66 -1.53 0.65 -6.11
N ALA A 67 -1.19 0.15 -4.92
CA ALA A 67 -1.87 -0.98 -4.30
C ALA A 67 -3.36 -0.66 -4.10
N ARG A 68 -4.24 -1.53 -4.60
CA ARG A 68 -5.70 -1.31 -4.51
C ARG A 68 -6.24 -1.49 -3.10
N ASN A 69 -5.58 -2.34 -2.30
CA ASN A 69 -6.00 -2.67 -0.94
C ASN A 69 -5.20 -1.91 0.13
N PHE A 70 -4.63 -0.74 -0.22
CA PHE A 70 -3.69 0.00 0.63
C PHE A 70 -4.24 0.33 2.03
N GLN A 71 -5.55 0.59 2.16
CA GLN A 71 -6.19 0.92 3.44
C GLN A 71 -5.97 -0.20 4.46
N GLN A 72 -6.29 -1.43 4.07
CA GLN A 72 -6.09 -2.62 4.89
C GLN A 72 -4.62 -3.01 4.98
N ASP A 73 -3.93 -3.06 3.83
CA ASP A 73 -2.56 -3.56 3.76
C ASP A 73 -1.61 -2.66 4.60
N PHE A 74 -1.75 -1.33 4.52
CA PHE A 74 -0.82 -0.40 5.18
C PHE A 74 -1.24 -0.03 6.60
N TYR A 75 -2.54 0.14 6.84
CA TYR A 75 -3.04 0.70 8.10
C TYR A 75 -3.87 -0.30 8.93
N GLY A 76 -4.50 -1.28 8.27
CA GLY A 76 -5.40 -2.25 8.90
C GLY A 76 -6.52 -1.56 9.67
N ASP A 77 -6.89 -2.12 10.83
CA ASP A 77 -7.95 -1.60 11.71
C ASP A 77 -7.76 -0.13 12.16
N ASN A 78 -6.57 0.45 11.97
CA ASN A 78 -6.32 1.85 12.32
C ASN A 78 -6.79 2.84 11.25
N TYR A 79 -7.11 2.39 10.02
CA TYR A 79 -7.38 3.28 8.88
C TYR A 79 -8.44 4.33 9.18
N ASP A 80 -9.65 3.91 9.60
CA ASP A 80 -10.76 4.83 9.89
C ASP A 80 -10.41 5.87 10.96
N ARG A 81 -9.61 5.48 11.96
CA ARG A 81 -9.17 6.40 13.01
C ARG A 81 -8.17 7.42 12.46
N LEU A 82 -7.26 6.99 11.59
CA LEU A 82 -6.28 7.85 10.95
C LEU A 82 -6.94 8.81 9.95
N LEU A 83 -7.92 8.33 9.19
CA LEU A 83 -8.73 9.15 8.29
C LEU A 83 -9.45 10.27 9.06
N ARG A 84 -10.09 9.97 10.20
CA ARG A 84 -10.70 11.01 11.05
C ARG A 84 -9.70 12.03 11.60
N VAL A 85 -8.45 11.62 11.84
CA VAL A 85 -7.39 12.54 12.24
C VAL A 85 -7.00 13.42 11.05
N LYS A 86 -6.81 12.84 9.86
CA LYS A 86 -6.54 13.56 8.62
C LYS A 86 -7.63 14.59 8.33
N GLU A 87 -8.91 14.21 8.31
CA GLU A 87 -10.04 15.12 8.08
C GLU A 87 -10.12 16.25 9.10
N LYS A 88 -9.74 15.99 10.36
CA LYS A 88 -9.72 17.02 11.42
C LYS A 88 -8.64 18.07 11.19
N TYR A 89 -7.46 17.67 10.72
CA TYR A 89 -6.28 18.53 10.63
C TYR A 89 -5.96 19.03 9.21
N ASP A 90 -6.42 18.32 8.19
CA ASP A 90 -6.35 18.67 6.77
C ASP A 90 -7.70 18.41 6.08
N PRO A 91 -8.76 19.18 6.43
CA PRO A 91 -10.10 19.02 5.87
C PRO A 91 -10.18 19.38 4.37
N THR A 92 -9.17 20.06 3.83
CA THR A 92 -9.09 20.46 2.43
C THR A 92 -8.29 19.49 1.57
N ALA A 93 -7.76 18.42 2.16
CA ALA A 93 -6.85 17.47 1.51
C ALA A 93 -5.69 18.16 0.77
N MET A 94 -5.15 19.22 1.38
CA MET A 94 -4.06 20.00 0.77
C MET A 94 -2.76 19.20 0.75
N ASP A 95 -2.57 18.28 1.70
CA ASP A 95 -1.41 17.41 1.77
C ASP A 95 -1.75 16.02 1.21
N PHE A 96 -1.81 15.93 -0.12
CA PHE A 96 -2.13 14.70 -0.83
C PHE A 96 -0.89 13.81 -1.01
N SER A 97 -1.05 12.51 -0.73
CA SER A 97 -0.04 11.52 -1.07
C SER A 97 -0.66 10.17 -1.48
N VAL A 98 -0.07 9.57 -2.51
CA VAL A 98 -0.47 8.24 -3.01
C VAL A 98 -0.21 7.19 -1.93
N GLY A 99 -1.20 6.33 -1.67
CA GLY A 99 -1.16 5.32 -0.61
C GLY A 99 -1.60 5.83 0.77
N CYS A 100 -1.95 7.12 0.90
CA CYS A 100 -2.57 7.70 2.08
C CYS A 100 -4.00 8.20 1.80
N ASP A 101 -4.20 8.79 0.62
CA ASP A 101 -5.45 9.44 0.22
C ASP A 101 -6.07 8.70 -0.99
N GLU A 102 -7.40 8.69 -1.06
CA GLU A 102 -8.14 8.25 -2.25
C GLU A 102 -8.16 9.39 -3.30
N THR A 103 -8.15 9.02 -4.59
CA THR A 103 -8.33 9.95 -5.72
C THR A 103 -9.80 10.19 -6.05
#